data_AF-A0A2T5LWD0-F1
#
_entry.id   AF-A0A2T5LWD0-F1
#
_cell.length_a   1.000
_cell.length_b   1.000
_cell.length_c   1.000
_cell.angle_alpha   90.00
_cell.angle_beta   90.00
_cell.angle_gamma   90.00
#
_symmetry.space_group_name_H-M   'P 1'
#
loop_
_entity.id
_entity.type
_entity.pdbx_description
1 polymer ?
#
loop_
_entity_poly.entity_id
_entity_poly.type
_entity_poly.pdbx_seq_one_letter_code
_entity_poly.pdbx_strand_id
1 'polypeptide(L)'
;MDITEYIFSRREEVLLAGDYNAYRAHTTRKLHKLRKKLGQTTPKGRKYTAKPAISAEDVGSNVVNVHVLLLSAERSWAQAMHMKSTHSADPSAKGISGAARRHIISRLNKAAGYVKQLVALLEDKTASGATETDLLEARAYLSSLIGASCLEKRSWEQCVQNYSISRVIYTALGQIDRKDAFRDLLSGNIDPSLRYAAYQMKLPRSKPIPSLAIKYFPSDASIRSEVEKVDPNCLKEDAVGTRRTADGEVQQLPEDITWRSRTVALEDAAISQALATAAAEESRLTAWLASPEGSSAPSKDKAAAYDNVIISSQDAVDATKTAIDDLTGEGVDPGDKRMQGLQITRTAVNYALVGWRIGRNRVLCGENDGITFEPSRTKVSKHSKAVSQQDEPSGKKLTWLRERVVLYDSTLQSIEFILELPGVAADSAFVGELEAKRSYFRALRCLTIGRSHGILGKSQNALALFSQALSIASKSAQSLQSAIDIDGPPRLDISSSQVQSLESELRALVMKYQGLVTLEKVSADAQAKSPTQQPAVERLHEYAGDEIDLKNLVPYPPQMRPVPVKPLFLDVAWNYIQYPEEGKPGAAAAATTAAAAAAAAPLATSEGAEQEPEEKKGGRRGWFGFGR
;
A
#
# COMPACT_ATOMS: atom_id res chain seq x y z
N MET A 1 -28.57 44.82 9.11
CA MET A 1 -28.67 44.79 10.59
C MET A 1 -27.70 43.79 11.23
N ASP A 2 -26.94 43.00 10.43
CA ASP A 2 -25.77 42.19 10.82
C ASP A 2 -25.94 41.48 12.17
N ILE A 3 -27.06 40.77 12.29
CA ILE A 3 -27.54 40.17 13.54
C ILE A 3 -26.50 39.20 14.10
N THR A 4 -25.98 38.36 13.21
CA THR A 4 -25.04 37.28 13.54
C THR A 4 -23.67 37.80 13.90
N GLU A 5 -23.13 38.74 13.14
CA GLU A 5 -21.85 39.41 13.40
C GLU A 5 -21.88 40.19 14.72
N TYR A 6 -23.00 40.87 15.00
CA TYR A 6 -23.22 41.58 16.27
C TYR A 6 -23.20 40.63 17.49
N ILE A 7 -23.75 39.42 17.34
CA ILE A 7 -23.73 38.40 18.40
C ILE A 7 -22.34 37.79 18.51
N PHE A 8 -21.74 37.43 17.39
CA PHE A 8 -20.47 36.71 17.32
C PHE A 8 -19.32 37.54 17.90
N SER A 9 -19.16 38.79 17.45
CA SER A 9 -18.15 39.73 18.00
C SER A 9 -18.20 39.83 19.53
N ARG A 10 -19.40 39.81 20.12
CA ARG A 10 -19.60 39.91 21.57
C ARG A 10 -19.34 38.61 22.30
N ARG A 11 -19.59 37.49 21.62
CA ARG A 11 -19.21 36.19 22.15
C ARG A 11 -17.70 36.10 22.18
N GLU A 12 -16.99 36.48 21.12
CA GLU A 12 -15.52 36.48 21.09
C GLU A 12 -14.91 37.40 22.15
N GLU A 13 -15.37 38.66 22.24
CA GLU A 13 -14.85 39.65 23.21
C GLU A 13 -14.84 39.13 24.67
N VAL A 14 -15.84 38.33 25.05
CA VAL A 14 -16.06 37.97 26.46
C VAL A 14 -15.87 36.48 26.74
N LEU A 15 -16.21 35.60 25.80
CA LEU A 15 -15.99 34.16 25.95
C LEU A 15 -14.56 33.73 25.62
N LEU A 16 -13.67 34.62 25.19
CA LEU A 16 -12.23 34.31 25.11
C LEU A 16 -11.69 33.77 26.45
N ALA A 17 -12.21 34.26 27.57
CA ALA A 17 -11.87 33.82 28.92
C ALA A 17 -12.65 32.56 29.39
N GLY A 18 -13.54 32.00 28.55
CA GLY A 18 -14.31 30.79 28.83
C GLY A 18 -15.47 30.92 29.83
N ASP A 19 -15.72 32.11 30.41
CA ASP A 19 -16.76 32.30 31.43
C ASP A 19 -18.10 32.82 30.87
N TYR A 20 -19.07 31.91 30.74
CA TYR A 20 -20.44 32.24 30.35
C TYR A 20 -21.18 33.17 31.34
N ASN A 21 -20.82 33.16 32.63
CA ASN A 21 -21.43 34.05 33.63
C ASN A 21 -20.94 35.50 33.45
N ALA A 22 -19.66 35.69 33.13
CA ALA A 22 -19.12 36.99 32.74
C ALA A 22 -19.86 37.54 31.51
N TYR A 23 -20.11 36.71 30.49
CA TYR A 23 -20.91 37.10 29.32
C TYR A 23 -22.36 37.45 29.67
N ARG A 24 -23.00 36.69 30.56
CA ARG A 24 -24.34 37.01 31.10
C ARG A 24 -24.37 38.36 31.84
N ALA A 25 -23.35 38.66 32.64
CA ALA A 25 -23.24 39.94 33.34
C ALA A 25 -22.97 41.10 32.38
N HIS A 26 -22.14 40.89 31.36
CA HIS A 26 -21.88 41.87 30.30
C HIS A 26 -23.14 42.21 29.51
N THR A 27 -23.84 41.20 28.99
CA THR A 27 -25.11 41.38 28.26
C THR A 27 -26.18 42.05 29.13
N THR A 28 -26.25 41.72 30.42
CA THR A 28 -27.18 42.37 31.36
C THR A 28 -26.89 43.87 31.52
N ARG A 29 -25.61 44.25 31.72
CA ARG A 29 -25.20 45.66 31.83
C ARG A 29 -25.49 46.42 30.53
N LYS A 30 -25.19 45.83 29.37
CA LYS A 30 -25.41 46.44 28.06
C LYS A 30 -26.90 46.60 27.74
N LEU A 31 -27.70 45.59 28.05
CA LEU A 31 -29.16 45.64 27.93
C LEU A 31 -29.78 46.73 28.82
N HIS A 32 -29.25 46.94 30.03
CA HIS A 32 -29.68 48.05 30.88
C HIS A 32 -29.33 49.42 30.28
N LYS A 33 -28.11 49.59 29.75
CA LYS A 33 -27.69 50.82 29.06
C LYS A 33 -28.58 51.14 27.85
N LEU A 34 -28.90 50.14 27.02
CA LEU A 34 -29.79 50.34 25.86
C LEU A 34 -31.21 50.72 26.30
N ARG A 35 -31.76 50.04 27.31
CA ARG A 35 -33.08 50.41 27.86
C ARG A 35 -33.10 51.82 28.45
N LYS A 36 -32.00 52.26 29.06
CA LYS A 36 -31.88 53.64 29.56
C LYS A 36 -31.91 54.65 28.42
N LYS A 37 -31.23 54.36 27.30
CA LYS A 37 -31.27 55.19 26.08
C LYS A 37 -32.68 55.28 25.48
N LEU A 38 -33.43 54.18 25.51
CA LEU A 38 -34.81 54.12 25.01
C LEU A 38 -35.87 54.59 26.03
N GLY A 39 -35.48 55.04 27.22
CA GLY A 39 -36.42 55.44 28.28
C GLY A 39 -37.26 54.28 28.88
N GLN A 40 -36.96 53.03 28.54
CA GLN A 40 -37.70 51.83 28.98
C GLN A 40 -37.24 51.25 30.34
N THR A 41 -36.56 52.07 31.16
CA THR A 41 -36.10 51.65 32.50
C THR A 41 -37.12 51.97 33.57
N THR A 42 -37.46 50.99 34.40
CA THR A 42 -38.22 51.23 35.62
C THR A 42 -37.33 51.96 36.64
N PRO A 43 -37.70 53.17 37.11
CA PRO A 43 -36.95 53.87 38.15
C PRO A 43 -36.90 53.08 39.46
N LYS A 44 -35.80 53.23 40.22
CA LYS A 44 -35.63 52.59 41.53
C LYS A 44 -36.77 53.03 42.45
N GLY A 45 -37.48 52.07 43.05
CA GLY A 45 -38.58 52.33 44.01
C GLY A 45 -39.98 52.47 43.41
N ARG A 46 -40.16 52.41 42.08
CA ARG A 46 -41.49 52.37 41.44
C ARG A 46 -41.96 50.93 41.21
N LYS A 47 -43.28 50.71 41.22
CA LYS A 47 -43.89 49.43 40.82
C LYS A 47 -43.48 49.08 39.39
N TYR A 48 -43.21 47.79 39.16
CA TYR A 48 -42.85 47.31 37.84
C TYR A 48 -44.00 47.51 36.86
N THR A 49 -43.73 48.26 35.79
CA THR A 49 -44.61 48.33 34.62
C THR A 49 -44.10 47.36 33.56
N ALA A 50 -45.01 46.62 32.93
CA ALA A 50 -44.67 45.79 31.79
C ALA A 50 -44.07 46.68 30.70
N LYS A 51 -42.96 46.23 30.12
CA LYS A 51 -42.29 46.98 29.05
C LYS A 51 -43.16 46.92 27.78
N PRO A 52 -43.24 48.01 27.01
CA PRO A 52 -43.99 48.02 25.77
C PRO A 52 -43.47 46.93 24.83
N ALA A 53 -44.39 46.27 24.13
CA ALA A 53 -44.03 45.36 23.04
C ALA A 53 -43.39 46.20 21.93
N ILE A 54 -42.29 45.70 21.36
CA ILE A 54 -41.60 46.37 20.25
C ILE A 54 -42.44 46.14 19.00
N SER A 55 -42.83 47.21 18.30
CA SER A 55 -43.56 47.14 17.02
C SER A 55 -42.62 47.08 15.82
N ALA A 56 -43.14 46.75 14.63
CA ALA A 56 -42.33 46.74 13.40
C ALA A 56 -41.89 48.16 12.99
N GLU A 57 -42.72 49.18 13.25
CA GLU A 57 -42.42 50.60 13.01
C GLU A 57 -41.27 51.10 13.91
N ASP A 58 -41.20 50.62 15.16
CA ASP A 58 -40.11 50.91 16.09
C ASP A 58 -38.78 50.33 15.60
N VAL A 59 -38.81 49.20 14.89
CA VAL A 59 -37.62 48.56 14.30
C VAL A 59 -37.10 49.39 13.12
N GLY A 60 -37.98 49.84 12.24
CA GLY A 60 -37.62 50.72 11.12
C GLY A 60 -37.10 52.08 11.58
N SER A 61 -37.65 52.61 12.69
CA SER A 61 -37.21 53.89 13.26
C SER A 61 -35.85 53.79 13.98
N ASN A 62 -35.56 52.65 14.64
CA ASN A 62 -34.32 52.51 15.40
C ASN A 62 -33.85 51.05 15.53
N VAL A 63 -32.72 50.74 14.89
CA VAL A 63 -32.01 49.44 14.97
C VAL A 63 -31.66 49.03 16.41
N VAL A 64 -31.59 49.97 17.35
CA VAL A 64 -31.37 49.67 18.78
C VAL A 64 -32.47 48.78 19.37
N ASN A 65 -33.69 48.83 18.85
CA ASN A 65 -34.80 47.97 19.28
C ASN A 65 -34.53 46.49 18.95
N VAL A 66 -33.92 46.21 17.80
CA VAL A 66 -33.44 44.87 17.42
C VAL A 66 -32.37 44.39 18.40
N HIS A 67 -31.38 45.24 18.71
CA HIS A 67 -30.34 44.92 19.68
C HIS A 67 -30.88 44.60 21.09
N VAL A 68 -32.01 45.19 21.50
CA VAL A 68 -32.66 44.88 22.79
C VAL A 68 -33.21 43.45 22.81
N LEU A 69 -33.83 43.00 21.72
CA LEU A 69 -34.32 41.62 21.58
C LEU A 69 -33.15 40.63 21.53
N LEU A 70 -32.13 40.92 20.72
CA LEU A 70 -30.93 40.08 20.60
C LEU A 70 -30.18 39.94 21.94
N LEU A 71 -29.93 41.03 22.65
CA LEU A 71 -29.28 40.97 23.97
C LEU A 71 -30.16 40.29 25.03
N SER A 72 -31.49 40.34 24.89
CA SER A 72 -32.39 39.60 25.78
C SER A 72 -32.36 38.09 25.51
N ALA A 73 -32.22 37.69 24.24
CA ALA A 73 -31.98 36.32 23.82
C ALA A 73 -30.62 35.81 24.31
N GLU A 74 -29.53 36.54 23.98
CA GLU A 74 -28.15 36.20 24.36
C GLU A 74 -27.96 36.10 25.87
N ARG A 75 -28.57 36.97 26.67
CA ARG A 75 -28.54 36.85 28.13
C ARG A 75 -29.18 35.55 28.63
N SER A 76 -30.27 35.13 27.99
CA SER A 76 -30.97 33.89 28.36
C SER A 76 -30.20 32.66 27.91
N TRP A 77 -29.60 32.70 26.73
CA TRP A 77 -28.67 31.69 26.20
C TRP A 77 -27.42 31.55 27.08
N ALA A 78 -26.76 32.67 27.43
CA ALA A 78 -25.58 32.69 28.29
C ALA A 78 -25.87 32.08 29.68
N GLN A 79 -27.06 32.32 30.23
CA GLN A 79 -27.48 31.69 31.48
C GLN A 79 -27.63 30.16 31.33
N ALA A 80 -28.20 29.70 30.21
CA ALA A 80 -28.33 28.27 29.93
C ALA A 80 -26.96 27.61 29.78
N MET A 81 -26.05 28.23 29.03
CA MET A 81 -24.69 27.72 28.81
C MET A 81 -23.84 27.75 30.08
N HIS A 82 -23.98 28.78 30.92
CA HIS A 82 -23.32 28.82 32.23
C HIS A 82 -23.75 27.62 33.09
N MET A 83 -25.06 27.39 33.23
CA MET A 83 -25.56 26.24 33.98
C MET A 83 -25.08 24.91 33.40
N LYS A 84 -25.05 24.79 32.07
CA LYS A 84 -24.50 23.61 31.38
C LYS A 84 -23.02 23.41 31.73
N SER A 85 -22.20 24.46 31.66
CA SER A 85 -20.77 24.42 31.98
C SER A 85 -20.48 24.08 33.43
N THR A 86 -21.27 24.62 34.38
CA THR A 86 -21.12 24.33 35.81
C THR A 86 -21.43 22.87 36.13
N HIS A 87 -22.45 22.29 35.50
CA HIS A 87 -22.80 20.89 35.71
C HIS A 87 -21.89 19.91 34.95
N SER A 88 -21.24 20.33 33.87
CA SER A 88 -20.24 19.49 33.18
C SER A 88 -18.87 19.49 33.88
N ALA A 89 -18.55 20.54 34.65
CA ALA A 89 -17.30 20.65 35.39
C ALA A 89 -17.27 19.86 36.71
N ASP A 90 -18.39 19.26 37.12
CA ASP A 90 -18.49 18.45 38.33
C ASP A 90 -18.35 16.95 37.98
N PRO A 91 -17.15 16.34 38.07
CA PRO A 91 -16.92 14.93 37.76
C PRO A 91 -17.57 13.97 38.77
N SER A 92 -18.01 14.47 39.93
CA SER A 92 -18.71 13.66 40.95
C SER A 92 -20.20 13.49 40.64
N ALA A 93 -20.77 14.35 39.80
CA ALA A 93 -22.17 14.25 39.40
C ALA A 93 -22.33 13.21 38.28
N LYS A 94 -23.36 12.35 38.38
CA LYS A 94 -23.78 11.41 37.31
C LYS A 94 -24.39 12.12 36.09
N GLY A 95 -23.81 13.24 35.66
CA GLY A 95 -24.28 14.14 34.61
C GLY A 95 -25.22 15.25 35.10
N ILE A 96 -25.78 16.01 34.15
CA ILE A 96 -26.70 17.12 34.41
C ILE A 96 -28.00 16.59 35.04
N SER A 97 -28.33 17.07 36.23
CA SER A 97 -29.58 16.69 36.93
C SER A 97 -30.82 17.05 36.10
N GLY A 98 -31.89 16.25 36.22
CA GLY A 98 -33.13 16.49 35.48
C GLY A 98 -33.76 17.85 35.76
N ALA A 99 -33.65 18.35 37.00
CA ALA A 99 -34.13 19.69 37.37
C ALA A 99 -33.31 20.81 36.71
N ALA A 100 -31.96 20.69 36.71
CA ALA A 100 -31.09 21.63 36.03
C ALA A 100 -31.33 21.63 34.52
N ARG A 101 -31.47 20.45 33.89
CA ARG A 101 -31.79 20.32 32.47
C ARG A 101 -33.11 21.00 32.11
N ARG A 102 -34.18 20.82 32.89
CA ARG A 102 -35.46 21.52 32.67
C ARG A 102 -35.29 23.04 32.72
N HIS A 103 -34.46 23.54 33.62
CA HIS A 103 -34.20 24.97 33.74
C HIS A 103 -33.34 25.50 32.58
N ILE A 104 -32.33 24.75 32.11
CA ILE A 104 -31.57 25.04 30.89
C ILE A 104 -32.52 25.14 29.69
N ILE A 105 -33.39 24.15 29.50
CA ILE A 105 -34.39 24.14 28.41
C ILE A 105 -35.33 25.35 28.50
N SER A 106 -35.79 25.71 29.71
CA SER A 106 -36.64 26.90 29.91
C SER A 106 -35.91 28.19 29.50
N ARG A 107 -34.61 28.31 29.79
CA ARG A 107 -33.80 29.46 29.39
C ARG A 107 -33.55 29.51 27.88
N LEU A 108 -33.31 28.36 27.23
CA LEU A 108 -33.16 28.28 25.78
C LEU A 108 -34.48 28.58 25.04
N ASN A 109 -35.61 28.05 25.50
CA ASN A 109 -36.93 28.38 24.94
C ASN A 109 -37.25 29.88 25.10
N LYS A 110 -36.84 30.49 26.22
CA LYS A 110 -36.98 31.94 26.43
C LYS A 110 -36.10 32.74 25.45
N ALA A 111 -34.88 32.27 25.18
CA ALA A 111 -34.02 32.89 24.18
C ALA A 111 -34.65 32.81 22.78
N ALA A 112 -35.10 31.61 22.37
CA ALA A 112 -35.80 31.39 21.12
C ALA A 112 -37.09 32.22 21.02
N GLY A 113 -37.81 32.44 22.12
CA GLY A 113 -39.01 33.29 22.16
C GLY A 113 -38.74 34.76 21.80
N TYR A 114 -37.62 35.33 22.27
CA TYR A 114 -37.24 36.70 21.90
C TYR A 114 -36.84 36.82 20.42
N VAL A 115 -36.14 35.81 19.89
CA VAL A 115 -35.76 35.80 18.46
C VAL A 115 -36.97 35.51 17.58
N LYS A 116 -37.92 34.68 18.03
CA LYS A 116 -39.18 34.44 17.33
C LYS A 116 -40.00 35.73 17.21
N GLN A 117 -40.01 36.55 18.28
CA GLN A 117 -40.59 37.90 18.21
C GLN A 117 -39.86 38.76 17.18
N LEU A 118 -38.53 38.73 17.15
CA LEU A 118 -37.75 39.46 16.15
C LEU A 118 -38.07 39.01 14.72
N VAL A 119 -38.13 37.71 14.44
CA VAL A 119 -38.48 37.19 13.11
C VAL A 119 -39.87 37.64 12.70
N ALA A 120 -40.87 37.55 13.58
CA ALA A 120 -42.23 38.03 13.30
C ALA A 120 -42.29 39.54 12.99
N LEU A 121 -41.40 40.34 13.58
CA LEU A 121 -41.30 41.78 13.29
C LEU A 121 -40.60 42.06 11.95
N LEU A 122 -39.63 41.22 11.56
CA LEU A 122 -38.89 41.35 10.30
C LEU A 122 -39.66 40.78 9.10
N GLU A 123 -40.68 39.95 9.32
CA GLU A 123 -41.58 39.45 8.27
C GLU A 123 -42.43 40.56 7.66
N ASP A 124 -42.79 41.59 8.44
CA ASP A 124 -43.39 42.82 7.93
C ASP A 124 -42.31 43.74 7.33
N LYS A 125 -41.88 43.40 6.11
CA LYS A 125 -40.83 44.12 5.37
C LYS A 125 -41.16 45.59 5.15
N THR A 126 -42.45 45.91 4.98
CA THR A 126 -42.93 47.28 4.70
C THR A 126 -42.78 48.21 5.90
N ALA A 127 -43.04 47.72 7.11
CA ALA A 127 -42.93 48.52 8.33
C ALA A 127 -41.51 48.52 8.93
N SER A 128 -40.75 47.43 8.75
CA SER A 128 -39.43 47.25 9.37
C SER A 128 -38.25 47.76 8.54
N GLY A 129 -38.41 47.90 7.21
CA GLY A 129 -37.32 48.28 6.30
C GLY A 129 -36.20 47.23 6.21
N ALA A 130 -36.45 45.99 6.63
CA ALA A 130 -35.45 44.93 6.68
C ALA A 130 -35.14 44.33 5.31
N THR A 131 -33.87 43.98 5.09
CA THR A 131 -33.43 43.26 3.89
C THR A 131 -33.78 41.77 3.97
N GLU A 132 -33.85 41.09 2.81
CA GLU A 132 -34.12 39.65 2.79
C GLU A 132 -33.02 38.84 3.48
N THR A 133 -31.78 39.32 3.42
CA THR A 133 -30.63 38.73 4.14
C THR A 133 -30.78 38.87 5.65
N ASP A 134 -31.22 40.02 6.16
CA ASP A 134 -31.48 40.23 7.60
C ASP A 134 -32.57 39.28 8.14
N LEU A 135 -33.63 39.03 7.35
CA LEU A 135 -34.68 38.08 7.70
C LEU A 135 -34.14 36.64 7.75
N LEU A 136 -33.34 36.24 6.77
CA LEU A 136 -32.70 34.92 6.72
C LEU A 136 -31.71 34.74 7.87
N GLU A 137 -30.90 35.75 8.21
CA GLU A 137 -30.01 35.71 9.37
C GLU A 137 -30.78 35.51 10.68
N ALA A 138 -31.88 36.25 10.86
CA ALA A 138 -32.73 36.13 12.04
C ALA A 138 -33.35 34.72 12.15
N ARG A 139 -33.81 34.15 11.02
CA ARG A 139 -34.34 32.78 10.94
C ARG A 139 -33.27 31.74 11.23
N ALA A 140 -32.07 31.87 10.66
CA ALA A 140 -30.96 30.97 10.92
C ALA A 140 -30.56 30.98 12.41
N TYR A 141 -30.53 32.16 13.03
CA TYR A 141 -30.23 32.29 14.45
C TYR A 141 -31.36 31.71 15.33
N LEU A 142 -32.62 31.92 14.97
CA LEU A 142 -33.77 31.29 15.65
C LEU A 142 -33.66 29.76 15.60
N SER A 143 -33.45 29.19 14.42
CA SER A 143 -33.32 27.75 14.21
C SER A 143 -32.12 27.18 14.99
N SER A 144 -31.01 27.92 15.10
CA SER A 144 -29.87 27.50 15.93
C SER A 144 -30.21 27.39 17.43
N LEU A 145 -31.02 28.32 17.97
CA LEU A 145 -31.45 28.31 19.37
C LEU A 145 -32.51 27.25 19.65
N ILE A 146 -33.43 27.03 18.71
CA ILE A 146 -34.41 25.94 18.80
C ILE A 146 -33.69 24.59 18.73
N GLY A 147 -32.74 24.43 17.81
CA GLY A 147 -31.86 23.26 17.71
C GLY A 147 -31.15 22.98 19.03
N ALA A 148 -30.55 24.00 19.66
CA ALA A 148 -29.91 23.86 20.96
C ALA A 148 -30.89 23.43 22.07
N SER A 149 -32.13 23.93 22.06
CA SER A 149 -33.18 23.50 22.99
C SER A 149 -33.60 22.04 22.75
N CYS A 150 -33.75 21.63 21.50
CA CYS A 150 -34.10 20.25 21.12
C CYS A 150 -33.00 19.25 21.46
N LEU A 151 -31.73 19.65 21.31
CA LEU A 151 -30.56 18.89 21.72
C LEU A 151 -30.61 18.56 23.23
N GLU A 152 -30.88 19.57 24.06
CA GLU A 152 -31.00 19.38 25.52
C GLU A 152 -32.26 18.59 25.90
N LYS A 153 -33.34 18.68 25.13
CA LYS A 153 -34.55 17.85 25.28
C LYS A 153 -34.36 16.40 24.85
N ARG A 154 -33.26 16.07 24.13
CA ARG A 154 -33.05 14.78 23.46
C ARG A 154 -34.10 14.46 22.37
N SER A 155 -34.70 15.49 21.78
CA SER A 155 -35.56 15.31 20.59
C SER A 155 -34.68 15.42 19.35
N TRP A 156 -34.10 14.29 18.94
CA TRP A 156 -33.04 14.26 17.93
C TRP A 156 -33.53 14.64 16.53
N GLU A 157 -34.72 14.20 16.13
CA GLU A 157 -35.29 14.51 14.82
C GLU A 157 -35.54 16.01 14.63
N GLN A 158 -36.21 16.65 15.58
CA GLN A 158 -36.44 18.10 15.55
C GLN A 158 -35.12 18.87 15.67
N CYS A 159 -34.14 18.34 16.40
CA CYS A 159 -32.81 18.92 16.50
C CYS A 159 -32.10 18.93 15.14
N VAL A 160 -32.09 17.80 14.43
CA VAL A 160 -31.50 17.67 13.09
C VAL A 160 -32.20 18.60 12.10
N GLN A 161 -33.53 18.69 12.12
CA GLN A 161 -34.30 19.60 11.25
C GLN A 161 -34.00 21.08 11.52
N ASN A 162 -33.89 21.51 12.78
CA ASN A 162 -33.64 22.93 13.07
C ASN A 162 -32.17 23.31 12.79
N TYR A 163 -31.22 22.42 13.09
CA TYR A 163 -29.82 22.66 12.74
C TYR A 163 -29.55 22.56 11.24
N SER A 164 -30.29 21.73 10.50
CA SER A 164 -30.19 21.70 9.04
C SER A 164 -30.63 23.02 8.40
N ILE A 165 -31.75 23.60 8.85
CA ILE A 165 -32.19 24.95 8.42
C ILE A 165 -31.09 25.98 8.68
N SER A 166 -30.57 26.02 9.90
CA SER A 166 -29.52 26.96 10.29
C SER A 166 -28.26 26.78 9.44
N ARG A 167 -27.86 25.53 9.18
CA ARG A 167 -26.69 25.18 8.38
C ARG A 167 -26.83 25.63 6.92
N VAL A 168 -27.94 25.31 6.26
CA VAL A 168 -28.18 25.66 4.85
C VAL A 168 -28.20 27.17 4.68
N ILE A 169 -28.92 27.90 5.56
CA ILE A 169 -29.00 29.36 5.47
C ILE A 169 -27.63 30.00 5.69
N TYR A 170 -26.89 29.63 6.73
CA TYR A 170 -25.55 30.20 6.95
C TYR A 170 -24.54 29.81 5.88
N THR A 171 -24.69 28.65 5.25
CA THR A 171 -23.85 28.26 4.10
C THR A 171 -24.16 29.14 2.88
N ALA A 172 -25.45 29.35 2.57
CA ALA A 172 -25.87 30.22 1.46
C ALA A 172 -25.43 31.68 1.68
N LEU A 173 -25.64 32.21 2.89
CA LEU A 173 -25.20 33.56 3.25
C LEU A 173 -23.66 33.68 3.24
N GLY A 174 -22.94 32.63 3.65
CA GLY A 174 -21.47 32.59 3.61
C GLY A 174 -20.86 32.55 2.20
N GLN A 175 -21.60 32.11 1.20
CA GLN A 175 -21.16 32.18 -0.21
C GLN A 175 -21.26 33.61 -0.77
N ILE A 176 -22.25 34.38 -0.32
CA ILE A 176 -22.49 35.76 -0.76
C ILE A 176 -21.53 36.70 -0.02
N ASP A 177 -21.52 36.60 1.30
CA ASP A 177 -20.69 37.40 2.20
C ASP A 177 -19.72 36.47 2.94
N ARG A 178 -18.43 36.53 2.58
CA ARG A 178 -17.35 35.78 3.26
C ARG A 178 -17.07 36.33 4.65
N LYS A 179 -18.04 36.25 5.57
CA LYS A 179 -17.87 36.61 6.98
C LYS A 179 -17.37 35.40 7.77
N ASP A 180 -16.26 35.55 8.47
CA ASP A 180 -15.67 34.51 9.32
C ASP A 180 -16.67 34.03 10.40
N ALA A 181 -17.53 34.92 10.90
CA ALA A 181 -18.57 34.62 11.88
C ALA A 181 -19.50 33.46 11.48
N PHE A 182 -19.83 33.32 10.19
CA PHE A 182 -20.68 32.21 9.71
C PHE A 182 -19.93 30.88 9.75
N ARG A 183 -18.68 30.85 9.26
CA ARG A 183 -17.83 29.66 9.26
C ARG A 183 -17.58 29.15 10.68
N ASP A 184 -17.33 30.07 11.61
CA ASP A 184 -16.98 29.71 12.98
C ASP A 184 -18.22 29.25 13.77
N LEU A 185 -19.40 29.82 13.50
CA LEU A 185 -20.65 29.32 14.05
C LEU A 185 -21.02 27.92 13.52
N LEU A 186 -20.79 27.68 12.23
CA LEU A 186 -21.00 26.38 11.59
C LEU A 186 -20.07 25.31 12.16
N SER A 187 -18.76 25.55 12.12
CA SER A 187 -17.75 24.59 12.57
C SER A 187 -17.72 24.40 14.09
N GLY A 188 -17.98 25.45 14.86
CA GLY A 188 -17.88 25.42 16.33
C GLY A 188 -19.11 24.88 17.05
N ASN A 189 -20.33 25.10 16.53
CA ASN A 189 -21.56 24.75 17.25
C ASN A 189 -22.53 23.89 16.43
N ILE A 190 -22.83 24.31 15.20
CA ILE A 190 -23.87 23.65 14.39
C ILE A 190 -23.42 22.25 13.95
N ASP A 191 -22.23 22.12 13.39
CA ASP A 191 -21.73 20.85 12.84
C ASP A 191 -21.47 19.79 13.92
N PRO A 192 -20.81 20.10 15.06
CA PRO A 192 -20.68 19.15 16.16
C PRO A 192 -22.05 18.71 16.71
N SER A 193 -23.00 19.65 16.86
CA SER A 193 -24.34 19.34 17.36
C SER A 193 -25.15 18.48 16.38
N LEU A 194 -25.04 18.75 15.08
CA LEU A 194 -25.71 17.98 14.03
C LEU A 194 -25.14 16.57 13.93
N ARG A 195 -23.80 16.41 13.99
CA ARG A 195 -23.16 15.08 14.05
C ARG A 195 -23.62 14.30 15.27
N TYR A 196 -23.63 14.92 16.45
CA TYR A 196 -24.07 14.26 17.67
C TYR A 196 -25.54 13.85 17.59
N ALA A 197 -26.42 14.71 17.08
CA ALA A 197 -27.83 14.36 16.91
C ALA A 197 -28.04 13.23 15.88
N ALA A 198 -27.31 13.25 14.76
CA ALA A 198 -27.34 12.19 13.76
C ALA A 198 -26.84 10.84 14.31
N TYR A 199 -25.79 10.90 15.13
CA TYR A 199 -25.26 9.75 15.84
C TYR A 199 -26.29 9.12 16.78
N GLN A 200 -26.99 9.94 17.58
CA GLN A 200 -28.06 9.48 18.47
C GLN A 200 -29.27 8.90 17.70
N MET A 201 -29.49 9.33 16.46
CA MET A 201 -30.50 8.75 15.56
C MET A 201 -30.04 7.47 14.85
N LYS A 202 -28.79 7.03 15.06
CA LYS A 202 -28.17 5.88 14.38
C LYS A 202 -28.20 6.02 12.85
N LEU A 203 -28.06 7.24 12.35
CA LEU A 203 -27.91 7.48 10.92
C LEU A 203 -26.51 7.03 10.46
N PRO A 204 -26.38 6.54 9.21
CA PRO A 204 -25.08 6.11 8.69
C PRO A 204 -24.09 7.29 8.69
N ARG A 205 -22.88 7.08 9.25
CA ARG A 205 -21.79 8.07 9.30
C ARG A 205 -21.26 8.46 7.92
N SER A 206 -21.66 7.73 6.88
CA SER A 206 -21.22 7.87 5.50
C SER A 206 -21.63 9.21 4.90
N LYS A 207 -22.82 9.67 5.28
CA LYS A 207 -23.41 10.83 4.64
C LYS A 207 -22.74 12.10 5.16
N PRO A 208 -22.15 12.93 4.28
CA PRO A 208 -21.62 14.21 4.67
C PRO A 208 -22.69 15.07 5.35
N ILE A 209 -22.28 15.87 6.33
CA ILE A 209 -23.17 16.81 7.04
C ILE A 209 -23.97 17.71 6.08
N PRO A 210 -23.40 18.28 4.99
CA PRO A 210 -24.18 19.02 4.00
C PRO A 210 -25.34 18.21 3.41
N SER A 211 -25.09 16.99 2.93
CA SER A 211 -26.11 16.10 2.37
C SER A 211 -27.17 15.72 3.40
N LEU A 212 -26.76 15.50 4.65
CA LEU A 212 -27.68 15.27 5.76
C LEU A 212 -28.59 16.49 6.00
N ALA A 213 -28.02 17.69 5.98
CA ALA A 213 -28.78 18.92 6.19
C ALA A 213 -29.82 19.13 5.07
N ILE A 214 -29.47 18.86 3.81
CA ILE A 214 -30.40 18.95 2.69
C ILE A 214 -31.54 17.92 2.86
N LYS A 215 -31.23 16.67 3.21
CA LYS A 215 -32.24 15.61 3.40
C LYS A 215 -33.26 15.93 4.49
N TYR A 216 -32.82 16.54 5.58
CA TYR A 216 -33.67 16.89 6.74
C TYR A 216 -34.12 18.35 6.74
N PHE A 217 -33.99 19.07 5.62
CA PHE A 217 -34.54 20.41 5.50
C PHE A 217 -36.08 20.33 5.42
N PRO A 218 -36.83 21.10 6.23
CA PRO A 218 -38.29 21.05 6.22
C PRO A 218 -38.89 21.40 4.86
N SER A 219 -40.04 20.78 4.54
CA SER A 219 -40.79 21.05 3.31
C SER A 219 -41.53 22.40 3.28
N ASP A 220 -41.28 23.28 4.26
CA ASP A 220 -41.94 24.59 4.34
C ASP A 220 -41.57 25.45 3.13
N ALA A 221 -42.55 25.67 2.25
CA ALA A 221 -42.36 26.34 0.96
C ALA A 221 -41.86 27.79 1.08
N SER A 222 -42.15 28.48 2.19
CA SER A 222 -41.72 29.86 2.42
C SER A 222 -40.22 29.97 2.67
N ILE A 223 -39.67 29.16 3.58
CA ILE A 223 -38.23 29.17 3.90
C ILE A 223 -37.45 28.65 2.70
N ARG A 224 -37.95 27.60 2.04
CA ARG A 224 -37.28 27.04 0.85
C ARG A 224 -37.16 28.07 -0.28
N SER A 225 -38.26 28.74 -0.62
CA SER A 225 -38.27 29.74 -1.70
C SER A 225 -37.45 30.98 -1.40
N GLU A 226 -37.36 31.41 -0.13
CA GLU A 226 -36.49 32.52 0.27
C GLU A 226 -35.00 32.16 0.19
N VAL A 227 -34.62 30.93 0.55
CA VAL A 227 -33.23 30.46 0.44
C VAL A 227 -32.85 30.22 -1.03
N GLU A 228 -33.76 29.66 -1.85
CA GLU A 228 -33.55 29.46 -3.30
C GLU A 228 -33.41 30.79 -4.08
N LYS A 229 -34.07 31.87 -3.62
CA LYS A 229 -33.89 33.22 -4.18
C LYS A 229 -32.49 33.79 -3.92
N VAL A 230 -31.90 33.44 -2.79
CA VAL A 230 -30.60 33.93 -2.36
C VAL A 230 -29.48 33.09 -2.96
N ASP A 231 -29.65 31.77 -3.04
CA ASP A 231 -28.75 30.87 -3.77
C ASP A 231 -29.54 29.74 -4.46
N PRO A 232 -29.61 29.71 -5.80
CA PRO A 232 -30.28 28.63 -6.55
C PRO A 232 -29.65 27.24 -6.40
N ASN A 233 -28.42 27.16 -5.87
CA ASN A 233 -27.68 25.90 -5.71
C ASN A 233 -27.64 25.39 -4.26
N CYS A 234 -28.19 26.11 -3.29
CA CYS A 234 -28.09 25.76 -1.86
C CYS A 234 -28.79 24.45 -1.44
N LEU A 235 -29.79 24.01 -2.22
CA LEU A 235 -30.58 22.80 -1.98
C LEU A 235 -30.36 21.72 -3.03
N LYS A 236 -29.52 22.01 -4.04
CA LYS A 236 -29.00 20.96 -4.90
C LYS A 236 -27.94 20.26 -4.08
N GLU A 237 -28.00 18.93 -4.04
CA GLU A 237 -26.86 18.16 -3.58
C GLU A 237 -25.71 18.57 -4.52
N ASP A 238 -24.72 19.33 -4.01
CA ASP A 238 -23.38 19.32 -4.63
C ASP A 238 -23.10 17.84 -4.88
N ALA A 239 -22.97 17.48 -6.17
CA ALA A 239 -23.12 16.12 -6.68
C ALA A 239 -22.64 15.10 -5.65
N VAL A 240 -23.56 14.21 -5.24
CA VAL A 240 -23.36 13.19 -4.20
C VAL A 240 -21.90 12.75 -4.15
N GLY A 241 -21.26 13.00 -3.00
CA GLY A 241 -19.90 12.59 -2.79
C GLY A 241 -18.83 13.53 -3.33
N THR A 242 -19.09 14.82 -3.59
CA THR A 242 -18.03 15.75 -3.97
C THR A 242 -17.67 16.72 -2.85
N ARG A 243 -16.40 16.70 -2.45
CA ARG A 243 -15.80 17.73 -1.61
C ARG A 243 -14.78 18.47 -2.47
N ARG A 244 -14.87 19.80 -2.50
CA ARG A 244 -13.79 20.62 -3.06
C ARG A 244 -12.57 20.45 -2.15
N THR A 245 -11.48 19.93 -2.70
CA THR A 245 -10.16 20.03 -2.07
C THR A 245 -9.78 21.51 -1.92
N ALA A 246 -8.75 21.82 -1.14
CA ALA A 246 -8.23 23.19 -1.04
C ALA A 246 -7.85 23.78 -2.42
N ASP A 247 -7.60 22.91 -3.41
CA ASP A 247 -7.26 23.22 -4.80
C ASP A 247 -8.48 23.35 -5.74
N GLY A 248 -9.71 23.18 -5.23
CA GLY A 248 -10.94 23.39 -5.99
C GLY A 248 -11.38 22.22 -6.87
N GLU A 249 -10.68 21.08 -6.84
CA GLU A 249 -11.08 19.88 -7.58
C GLU A 249 -12.25 19.16 -6.91
N VAL A 250 -13.22 18.76 -7.73
CA VAL A 250 -14.46 18.09 -7.35
C VAL A 250 -14.20 16.59 -7.40
N GLN A 251 -13.81 16.00 -6.27
CA GLN A 251 -13.46 14.58 -6.21
C GLN A 251 -14.68 13.75 -5.83
N GLN A 252 -15.09 12.82 -6.70
CA GLN A 252 -16.21 11.91 -6.46
C GLN A 252 -15.81 10.84 -5.42
N LEU A 253 -16.57 10.75 -4.34
CA LEU A 253 -16.39 9.79 -3.26
C LEU A 253 -17.02 8.45 -3.65
N PRO A 254 -16.26 7.35 -3.65
CA PRO A 254 -16.82 6.01 -3.86
C PRO A 254 -17.86 5.68 -2.80
N GLU A 255 -19.02 5.17 -3.21
CA GLU A 255 -20.09 4.72 -2.29
C GLU A 255 -19.96 3.25 -1.92
N ASP A 256 -19.45 2.42 -2.83
CA ASP A 256 -19.30 0.99 -2.64
C ASP A 256 -17.86 0.56 -2.93
N ILE A 257 -17.37 -0.43 -2.17
CA ILE A 257 -16.11 -1.13 -2.47
C ILE A 257 -16.42 -2.58 -2.84
N THR A 258 -15.86 -3.02 -3.96
CA THR A 258 -15.95 -4.40 -4.43
C THR A 258 -14.67 -5.15 -4.07
N TRP A 259 -14.80 -6.21 -3.28
CA TRP A 259 -13.72 -7.11 -2.94
C TRP A 259 -14.08 -8.53 -3.36
N ARG A 260 -13.44 -9.00 -4.44
CA ARG A 260 -13.77 -10.25 -5.13
C ARG A 260 -15.28 -10.30 -5.43
N SER A 261 -16.03 -11.25 -4.89
CA SER A 261 -17.48 -11.39 -5.11
C SER A 261 -18.36 -10.61 -4.12
N ARG A 262 -17.77 -9.83 -3.20
CA ARG A 262 -18.49 -9.10 -2.16
C ARG A 262 -18.46 -7.60 -2.42
N THR A 263 -19.64 -6.99 -2.49
CA THR A 263 -19.79 -5.53 -2.55
C THR A 263 -20.24 -5.03 -1.18
N VAL A 264 -19.54 -4.04 -0.65
CA VAL A 264 -19.83 -3.43 0.64
C VAL A 264 -20.04 -1.94 0.46
N ALA A 265 -21.17 -1.43 0.96
CA ALA A 265 -21.44 0.00 1.02
C ALA A 265 -20.54 0.66 2.06
N LEU A 266 -19.83 1.69 1.65
CA LEU A 266 -18.93 2.47 2.50
C LEU A 266 -19.76 3.34 3.44
N GLU A 267 -19.89 2.88 4.68
CA GLU A 267 -20.67 3.57 5.71
C GLU A 267 -19.93 4.74 6.39
N ASP A 268 -18.67 5.03 6.02
CA ASP A 268 -17.87 6.09 6.64
C ASP A 268 -17.33 7.07 5.59
N ALA A 269 -17.59 8.36 5.80
CA ALA A 269 -17.15 9.44 4.93
C ALA A 269 -15.62 9.64 4.93
N ALA A 270 -14.95 9.28 6.03
CA ALA A 270 -13.48 9.37 6.11
C ALA A 270 -12.82 8.28 5.26
N ILE A 271 -13.38 7.06 5.27
CA ILE A 271 -12.90 5.95 4.44
C ILE A 271 -13.10 6.27 2.96
N SER A 272 -14.29 6.75 2.57
CA SER A 272 -14.53 7.14 1.17
C SER A 272 -13.63 8.28 0.72
N GLN A 273 -13.33 9.26 1.59
CA GLN A 273 -12.38 10.34 1.29
C GLN A 273 -10.97 9.81 1.07
N ALA A 274 -10.46 8.99 1.99
CA ALA A 274 -9.13 8.42 1.86
C ALA A 274 -9.00 7.54 0.61
N LEU A 275 -10.02 6.74 0.29
CA LEU A 275 -10.06 5.93 -0.94
C LEU A 275 -10.09 6.80 -2.20
N ALA A 276 -10.84 7.90 -2.20
CA ALA A 276 -10.87 8.83 -3.32
C ALA A 276 -9.48 9.46 -3.55
N THR A 277 -8.82 9.90 -2.48
CA THR A 277 -7.45 10.44 -2.56
C THR A 277 -6.44 9.39 -3.05
N ALA A 278 -6.56 8.15 -2.61
CA ALA A 278 -5.74 7.04 -3.10
C ALA A 278 -5.96 6.83 -4.60
N ALA A 279 -7.22 6.75 -5.06
CA ALA A 279 -7.55 6.56 -6.47
C ALA A 279 -7.04 7.70 -7.39
N ALA A 280 -7.03 8.94 -6.91
CA ALA A 280 -6.45 10.06 -7.67
C ALA A 280 -4.93 9.94 -7.78
N GLU A 281 -4.23 9.58 -6.70
CA GLU A 281 -2.78 9.35 -6.74
C GLU A 281 -2.43 8.11 -7.58
N GLU A 282 -3.26 7.07 -7.58
CA GLU A 282 -3.12 5.90 -8.47
C GLU A 282 -3.21 6.30 -9.94
N SER A 283 -4.19 7.16 -10.28
CA SER A 283 -4.36 7.69 -11.64
C SER A 283 -3.16 8.54 -12.05
N ARG A 284 -2.66 9.37 -11.13
CA ARG A 284 -1.47 10.20 -11.34
C ARG A 284 -0.21 9.36 -11.53
N LEU A 285 -0.02 8.31 -10.73
CA LEU A 285 1.10 7.37 -10.87
C LEU A 285 1.06 6.67 -12.22
N THR A 286 -0.12 6.18 -12.62
CA THR A 286 -0.30 5.50 -13.91
C THR A 286 0.01 6.42 -15.07
N ALA A 287 -0.49 7.66 -15.04
CA ALA A 287 -0.19 8.67 -16.05
C ALA A 287 1.30 9.03 -16.09
N TRP A 288 1.95 9.17 -14.93
CA TRP A 288 3.37 9.46 -14.84
C TRP A 288 4.24 8.31 -15.37
N LEU A 289 3.91 7.05 -15.04
CA LEU A 289 4.63 5.88 -15.57
C LEU A 289 4.46 5.70 -17.07
N ALA A 290 3.29 6.07 -17.62
CA ALA A 290 3.05 6.08 -19.07
C ALA A 290 3.78 7.22 -19.79
N SER A 291 4.15 8.29 -19.07
CA SER A 291 4.91 9.41 -19.63
C SER A 291 6.34 8.98 -20.01
N PRO A 292 6.96 9.62 -21.02
CA PRO A 292 8.34 9.32 -21.42
C PRO A 292 9.36 9.58 -20.29
N GLU A 293 9.06 10.53 -19.41
CA GLU A 293 9.88 10.82 -18.22
C GLU A 293 9.84 9.66 -17.23
N GLY A 294 8.64 9.14 -16.93
CA GLY A 294 8.48 8.01 -16.00
C GLY A 294 8.98 6.69 -16.58
N SER A 295 8.81 6.43 -17.87
CA SER A 295 9.29 5.19 -18.51
C SER A 295 10.82 5.11 -18.54
N SER A 296 11.52 6.24 -18.80
CA SER A 296 12.99 6.31 -18.84
C SER A 296 13.65 6.54 -17.47
N ALA A 297 12.88 6.87 -16.44
CA ALA A 297 13.39 7.13 -15.10
C ALA A 297 14.11 5.91 -14.49
N PRO A 298 15.13 6.14 -13.63
CA PRO A 298 15.78 5.06 -12.90
C PRO A 298 14.81 4.37 -11.94
N SER A 299 15.09 3.12 -11.57
CA SER A 299 14.23 2.32 -10.67
C SER A 299 13.96 2.99 -9.32
N LYS A 300 14.89 3.82 -8.82
CA LYS A 300 14.72 4.58 -7.58
C LYS A 300 13.65 5.67 -7.69
N ASP A 301 13.64 6.42 -8.78
CA ASP A 301 12.67 7.51 -9.00
C ASP A 301 11.29 6.93 -9.29
N LYS A 302 11.25 5.82 -10.05
CA LYS A 302 10.01 5.04 -10.24
C LYS A 302 9.47 4.54 -8.91
N ALA A 303 10.32 4.05 -8.00
CA ALA A 303 9.89 3.62 -6.68
C ALA A 303 9.40 4.77 -5.79
N ALA A 304 10.02 5.95 -5.87
CA ALA A 304 9.58 7.14 -5.14
C ALA A 304 8.18 7.61 -5.55
N ALA A 305 7.82 7.45 -6.83
CA ALA A 305 6.47 7.77 -7.30
C ALA A 305 5.38 6.89 -6.65
N TYR A 306 5.70 5.64 -6.27
CA TYR A 306 4.78 4.75 -5.55
C TYR A 306 4.55 5.19 -4.10
N ASP A 307 5.50 5.90 -3.48
CA ASP A 307 5.39 6.26 -2.06
C ASP A 307 4.18 7.18 -1.80
N ASN A 308 3.83 8.07 -2.74
CA ASN A 308 2.64 8.92 -2.61
C ASN A 308 1.34 8.09 -2.55
N VAL A 309 1.23 7.06 -3.40
CA VAL A 309 0.09 6.13 -3.41
C VAL A 309 0.07 5.28 -2.15
N ILE A 310 1.23 4.85 -1.66
CA ILE A 310 1.35 4.07 -0.43
C ILE A 310 0.91 4.90 0.79
N ILE A 311 1.27 6.19 0.84
CA ILE A 311 0.88 7.10 1.93
C ILE A 311 -0.64 7.31 1.92
N SER A 312 -1.24 7.67 0.79
CA SER A 312 -2.70 7.87 0.69
C SER A 312 -3.49 6.57 0.93
N SER A 313 -2.96 5.42 0.50
CA SER A 313 -3.53 4.11 0.82
C SER A 313 -3.41 3.75 2.30
N GLN A 314 -2.35 4.18 2.98
CA GLN A 314 -2.17 3.99 4.42
C GLN A 314 -3.21 4.80 5.21
N ASP A 315 -3.49 6.03 4.80
CA ASP A 315 -4.56 6.85 5.39
C ASP A 315 -5.93 6.15 5.32
N ALA A 316 -6.20 5.43 4.22
CA ALA A 316 -7.42 4.63 4.08
C ALA A 316 -7.48 3.42 5.03
N VAL A 317 -6.33 2.77 5.28
CA VAL A 317 -6.23 1.69 6.28
C VAL A 317 -6.47 2.23 7.68
N ASP A 318 -5.86 3.37 8.02
CA ASP A 318 -5.96 3.97 9.34
C ASP A 318 -7.38 4.53 9.61
N ALA A 319 -8.03 5.09 8.59
CA ALA A 319 -9.44 5.46 8.65
C ALA A 319 -10.33 4.24 8.92
N THR A 320 -10.08 3.11 8.23
CA THR A 320 -10.86 1.88 8.44
C THR A 320 -10.63 1.27 9.83
N LYS A 321 -9.38 1.32 10.32
CA LYS A 321 -9.05 0.88 11.68
C LYS A 321 -9.77 1.75 12.72
N THR A 322 -9.73 3.07 12.57
CA THR A 322 -10.43 4.01 13.47
C THR A 322 -11.93 3.74 13.50
N ALA A 323 -12.55 3.49 12.34
CA ALA A 323 -13.97 3.14 12.26
C ALA A 323 -14.30 1.81 12.97
N ILE A 324 -13.43 0.81 12.89
CA ILE A 324 -13.59 -0.47 13.61
C ILE A 324 -13.43 -0.25 15.13
N ASP A 325 -12.41 0.50 15.54
CA ASP A 325 -12.14 0.79 16.96
C ASP A 325 -13.31 1.58 17.59
N ASP A 326 -13.89 2.53 16.85
CA ASP A 326 -15.09 3.26 17.24
C ASP A 326 -16.30 2.34 17.44
N LEU A 327 -16.61 1.47 16.46
CA LEU A 327 -17.74 0.52 16.59
C LEU A 327 -17.51 -0.50 17.72
N THR A 328 -16.25 -0.89 17.94
CA THR A 328 -15.88 -1.79 19.04
C THR A 328 -16.04 -1.08 20.39
N GLY A 329 -15.65 0.20 20.49
CA GLY A 329 -15.88 1.04 21.67
C GLY A 329 -17.36 1.27 21.97
N GLU A 330 -18.22 1.25 20.95
CA GLU A 330 -19.68 1.29 21.08
C GLU A 330 -20.31 -0.03 21.57
N GLY A 331 -19.52 -1.11 21.64
CA GLY A 331 -19.99 -2.44 22.03
C GLY A 331 -20.80 -3.14 20.94
N VAL A 332 -20.60 -2.79 19.67
CA VAL A 332 -21.24 -3.48 18.54
C VAL A 332 -20.65 -4.88 18.40
N ASP A 333 -21.52 -5.89 18.31
CA ASP A 333 -21.11 -7.29 18.17
C ASP A 333 -20.33 -7.51 16.87
N PRO A 334 -19.23 -8.31 16.88
CA PRO A 334 -18.47 -8.66 15.67
C PRO A 334 -19.30 -9.29 14.54
N GLY A 335 -20.45 -9.88 14.86
CA GLY A 335 -21.41 -10.48 13.93
C GLY A 335 -22.35 -9.47 13.24
N ASP A 336 -22.34 -8.19 13.60
CA ASP A 336 -23.17 -7.16 12.93
C ASP A 336 -22.73 -6.97 11.47
N LYS A 337 -23.69 -6.71 10.57
CA LYS A 337 -23.44 -6.46 9.14
C LYS A 337 -22.49 -5.29 8.92
N ARG A 338 -22.56 -4.26 9.77
CA ARG A 338 -21.71 -3.07 9.71
C ARG A 338 -20.25 -3.40 10.03
N MET A 339 -20.03 -4.20 11.08
CA MET A 339 -18.70 -4.66 11.44
C MET A 339 -18.14 -5.60 10.37
N GLN A 340 -18.93 -6.54 9.88
CA GLN A 340 -18.52 -7.43 8.78
C GLN A 340 -18.18 -6.66 7.50
N GLY A 341 -18.98 -5.63 7.17
CA GLY A 341 -18.69 -4.72 6.06
C GLY A 341 -17.34 -4.03 6.22
N LEU A 342 -17.08 -3.43 7.39
CA LEU A 342 -15.80 -2.78 7.68
C LEU A 342 -14.61 -3.76 7.68
N GLN A 343 -14.79 -5.01 8.14
CA GLN A 343 -13.72 -6.00 8.05
C GLN A 343 -13.40 -6.39 6.60
N ILE A 344 -14.43 -6.50 5.74
CA ILE A 344 -14.21 -6.73 4.30
C ILE A 344 -13.51 -5.52 3.67
N THR A 345 -13.95 -4.29 3.97
CA THR A 345 -13.27 -3.07 3.54
C THR A 345 -11.82 -3.05 4.02
N ARG A 346 -11.57 -3.40 5.29
CA ARG A 346 -10.22 -3.49 5.85
C ARG A 346 -9.35 -4.46 5.06
N THR A 347 -9.85 -5.66 4.76
CA THR A 347 -9.10 -6.65 3.98
C THR A 347 -8.82 -6.14 2.57
N ALA A 348 -9.79 -5.51 1.91
CA ALA A 348 -9.63 -4.94 0.58
C ALA A 348 -8.59 -3.82 0.52
N VAL A 349 -8.67 -2.85 1.45
CA VAL A 349 -7.74 -1.71 1.50
C VAL A 349 -6.34 -2.17 1.92
N ASN A 350 -6.21 -3.11 2.87
CA ASN A 350 -4.90 -3.68 3.22
C ASN A 350 -4.28 -4.46 2.06
N TYR A 351 -5.08 -5.23 1.31
CA TYR A 351 -4.57 -5.91 0.12
C TYR A 351 -4.06 -4.92 -0.93
N ALA A 352 -4.80 -3.84 -1.19
CA ALA A 352 -4.37 -2.79 -2.12
C ALA A 352 -3.06 -2.13 -1.67
N LEU A 353 -2.98 -1.71 -0.40
CA LEU A 353 -1.77 -1.14 0.20
C LEU A 353 -0.56 -2.07 0.06
N VAL A 354 -0.74 -3.34 0.42
CA VAL A 354 0.34 -4.34 0.30
C VAL A 354 0.72 -4.56 -1.16
N GLY A 355 -0.27 -4.61 -2.07
CA GLY A 355 -0.03 -4.69 -3.51
C GLY A 355 0.85 -3.55 -4.02
N TRP A 356 0.61 -2.31 -3.57
CA TRP A 356 1.44 -1.15 -3.91
C TRP A 356 2.85 -1.21 -3.30
N ARG A 357 2.99 -1.68 -2.05
CA ARG A 357 4.31 -1.89 -1.42
C ARG A 357 5.14 -2.95 -2.16
N ILE A 358 4.49 -4.04 -2.57
CA ILE A 358 5.11 -5.09 -3.38
C ILE A 358 5.47 -4.54 -4.76
N GLY A 359 4.60 -3.77 -5.38
CA GLY A 359 4.87 -3.06 -6.63
C GLY A 359 6.14 -2.20 -6.59
N ARG A 360 6.29 -1.39 -5.53
CA ARG A 360 7.52 -0.62 -5.29
C ARG A 360 8.75 -1.51 -5.18
N ASN A 361 8.67 -2.60 -4.42
CA ASN A 361 9.78 -3.56 -4.28
C ASN A 361 10.15 -4.21 -5.62
N ARG A 362 9.16 -4.55 -6.45
CA ARG A 362 9.38 -5.11 -7.81
C ARG A 362 10.08 -4.12 -8.72
N VAL A 363 9.65 -2.86 -8.72
CA VAL A 363 10.30 -1.78 -9.48
C VAL A 363 11.76 -1.59 -9.04
N LEU A 364 12.05 -1.67 -7.73
CA LEU A 364 13.42 -1.61 -7.22
C LEU A 364 14.28 -2.81 -7.64
N CYS A 365 13.69 -4.00 -7.78
CA CYS A 365 14.39 -5.17 -8.31
C CYS A 365 14.80 -5.01 -9.79
N GLY A 366 14.12 -4.16 -10.56
CA GLY A 366 14.41 -3.85 -11.96
C GLY A 366 13.46 -4.55 -12.93
N GLU A 367 13.86 -4.61 -14.21
CA GLU A 367 13.06 -5.24 -15.26
C GLU A 367 12.79 -6.72 -14.96
N ASN A 368 11.57 -7.18 -15.27
CA ASN A 368 11.11 -8.56 -15.05
C ASN A 368 11.43 -9.07 -13.64
N ASP A 369 11.15 -8.27 -12.60
CA ASP A 369 11.38 -8.61 -11.18
C ASP A 369 12.84 -8.98 -10.84
N GLY A 370 13.80 -8.59 -11.70
CA GLY A 370 15.21 -8.94 -11.54
C GLY A 370 15.58 -10.35 -12.00
N ILE A 371 14.75 -10.98 -12.86
CA ILE A 371 15.07 -12.28 -13.49
C ILE A 371 16.41 -12.18 -14.20
N THR A 372 16.70 -11.13 -14.97
CA THR A 372 18.02 -10.93 -15.58
C THR A 372 18.95 -10.20 -14.61
N PHE A 373 20.18 -10.68 -14.49
CA PHE A 373 21.24 -9.99 -13.76
C PHE A 373 22.03 -9.13 -14.74
N GLU A 374 21.59 -7.89 -14.95
CA GLU A 374 22.44 -6.87 -15.58
C GLU A 374 23.18 -6.09 -14.48
N PRO A 375 24.51 -6.22 -14.35
CA PRO A 375 25.27 -5.27 -13.54
C PRO A 375 25.06 -3.89 -14.14
N SER A 376 24.70 -2.92 -13.29
CA SER A 376 24.32 -1.57 -13.72
C SER A 376 25.30 -1.02 -14.75
N ARG A 377 24.82 -0.77 -15.98
CA ARG A 377 25.51 0.11 -16.92
C ARG A 377 25.47 1.51 -16.33
N THR A 378 26.43 1.82 -15.46
CA THR A 378 26.68 3.19 -15.03
C THR A 378 26.93 4.01 -16.30
N LYS A 379 26.11 5.04 -16.52
CA LYS A 379 26.22 5.93 -17.68
C LYS A 379 27.66 6.41 -17.79
N VAL A 380 28.30 6.08 -18.91
CA VAL A 380 29.59 6.61 -19.30
C VAL A 380 29.47 8.14 -19.30
N SER A 381 30.16 8.79 -18.37
CA SER A 381 30.37 10.24 -18.39
C SER A 381 30.97 10.61 -19.75
N LYS A 382 30.42 11.64 -20.41
CA LYS A 382 30.74 12.06 -21.80
C LYS A 382 32.20 12.49 -22.05
N HIS A 383 33.12 12.26 -21.12
CA HIS A 383 34.52 12.68 -21.21
C HIS A 383 35.59 11.63 -20.84
N SER A 384 35.34 10.34 -21.08
CA SER A 384 36.46 9.38 -21.15
C SER A 384 36.43 8.56 -22.43
N LYS A 385 37.47 8.74 -23.25
CA LYS A 385 37.78 7.89 -24.41
C LYS A 385 37.74 6.43 -24.02
N ALA A 386 37.30 5.61 -24.97
CA ALA A 386 37.17 4.15 -24.92
C ALA A 386 38.25 3.47 -24.06
N VAL A 387 37.84 3.06 -22.85
CA VAL A 387 38.56 2.10 -22.03
C VAL A 387 37.60 0.94 -21.82
N SER A 388 38.10 -0.27 -22.10
CA SER A 388 37.51 -1.60 -21.91
C SER A 388 36.44 -1.69 -20.82
N GLN A 389 35.36 -2.42 -21.13
CA GLN A 389 34.36 -2.91 -20.18
C GLN A 389 35.06 -3.52 -18.95
N GLN A 390 35.30 -2.74 -17.90
CA GLN A 390 35.76 -3.29 -16.64
C GLN A 390 34.54 -3.93 -15.97
N ASP A 391 34.58 -5.25 -15.85
CA ASP A 391 33.68 -6.01 -15.00
C ASP A 391 33.64 -5.36 -13.60
N GLU A 392 32.45 -5.01 -13.12
CA GLU A 392 32.31 -4.47 -11.77
C GLU A 392 32.95 -5.43 -10.75
N PRO A 393 33.62 -4.90 -9.71
CA PRO A 393 34.23 -5.74 -8.68
C PRO A 393 33.18 -6.66 -8.07
N SER A 394 33.53 -7.95 -7.90
CA SER A 394 32.64 -9.00 -7.38
C SER A 394 31.92 -8.60 -6.08
N GLY A 395 32.56 -7.79 -5.24
CA GLY A 395 31.96 -7.22 -4.04
C GLY A 395 30.71 -6.35 -4.28
N LYS A 396 30.71 -5.48 -5.31
CA LYS A 396 29.54 -4.63 -5.64
C LYS A 396 28.37 -5.46 -6.21
N LYS A 397 28.70 -6.47 -7.03
CA LYS A 397 27.71 -7.44 -7.54
C LYS A 397 27.05 -8.20 -6.40
N LEU A 398 27.81 -8.61 -5.38
CA LEU A 398 27.29 -9.30 -4.20
C LEU A 398 26.43 -8.40 -3.30
N THR A 399 26.81 -7.12 -3.10
CA THR A 399 25.99 -6.18 -2.32
C THR A 399 24.64 -5.94 -3.00
N TRP A 400 24.62 -5.80 -4.32
CA TRP A 400 23.37 -5.62 -5.06
C TRP A 400 22.47 -6.86 -5.03
N LEU A 401 23.04 -8.07 -5.13
CA LEU A 401 22.30 -9.31 -4.92
C LEU A 401 21.71 -9.39 -3.51
N ARG A 402 22.45 -8.95 -2.49
CA ARG A 402 21.97 -8.90 -1.11
C ARG A 402 20.80 -7.91 -0.96
N GLU A 403 20.89 -6.72 -1.54
CA GLU A 403 19.79 -5.75 -1.56
C GLU A 403 18.52 -6.34 -2.19
N ARG A 404 18.65 -7.05 -3.33
CA ARG A 404 17.53 -7.76 -3.97
C ARG A 404 16.93 -8.85 -3.07
N VAL A 405 17.76 -9.63 -2.37
CA VAL A 405 17.28 -10.65 -1.43
C VAL A 405 16.43 -10.01 -0.32
N VAL A 406 16.88 -8.88 0.23
CA VAL A 406 16.12 -8.13 1.25
C VAL A 406 14.75 -7.68 0.71
N LEU A 407 14.68 -7.21 -0.54
CA LEU A 407 13.42 -6.84 -1.19
C LEU A 407 12.47 -8.05 -1.34
N TYR A 408 12.97 -9.22 -1.74
CA TYR A 408 12.15 -10.42 -1.83
C TYR A 408 11.67 -10.92 -0.47
N ASP A 409 12.51 -10.88 0.57
CA ASP A 409 12.12 -11.25 1.92
C ASP A 409 11.01 -10.31 2.46
N SER A 410 11.13 -9.00 2.19
CA SER A 410 10.07 -8.03 2.51
C SER A 410 8.77 -8.33 1.75
N THR A 411 8.85 -8.71 0.48
CA THR A 411 7.67 -9.11 -0.32
C THR A 411 7.04 -10.40 0.22
N LEU A 412 7.84 -11.40 0.60
CA LEU A 412 7.35 -12.65 1.19
C LEU A 412 6.63 -12.40 2.52
N GLN A 413 7.21 -11.59 3.41
CA GLN A 413 6.58 -11.18 4.66
C GLN A 413 5.27 -10.43 4.41
N SER A 414 5.22 -9.61 3.37
CA SER A 414 4.01 -8.87 3.00
C SER A 414 2.89 -9.80 2.50
N ILE A 415 3.23 -10.87 1.76
CA ILE A 415 2.27 -11.90 1.34
C ILE A 415 1.78 -12.72 2.54
N GLU A 416 2.66 -13.04 3.49
CA GLU A 416 2.28 -13.70 4.75
C GLU A 416 1.30 -12.84 5.55
N PHE A 417 1.52 -11.53 5.63
CA PHE A 417 0.56 -10.61 6.24
C PHE A 417 -0.81 -10.62 5.56
N ILE A 418 -0.89 -10.73 4.22
CA ILE A 418 -2.17 -10.86 3.51
C ILE A 418 -2.89 -12.15 3.91
N LEU A 419 -2.16 -13.27 4.05
CA LEU A 419 -2.74 -14.56 4.45
C LEU A 419 -3.33 -14.52 5.87
N GLU A 420 -2.80 -13.66 6.75
CA GLU A 420 -3.30 -13.43 8.11
C GLU A 420 -4.52 -12.49 8.18
N LEU A 421 -4.90 -11.83 7.08
CA LEU A 421 -6.04 -10.90 7.10
C LEU A 421 -7.38 -11.61 7.35
N PRO A 422 -8.31 -10.97 8.07
CA PRO A 422 -9.62 -11.54 8.34
C PRO A 422 -10.38 -11.93 7.07
N GLY A 423 -10.90 -13.16 7.04
CA GLY A 423 -11.71 -13.68 5.95
C GLY A 423 -10.94 -14.22 4.74
N VAL A 424 -9.61 -14.05 4.68
CA VAL A 424 -8.77 -14.58 3.57
C VAL A 424 -8.66 -16.10 3.65
N ALA A 425 -8.44 -16.66 4.84
CA ALA A 425 -8.34 -18.11 5.05
C ALA A 425 -9.61 -18.90 4.66
N ALA A 426 -10.75 -18.23 4.51
CA ALA A 426 -12.00 -18.87 4.10
C ALA A 426 -12.10 -19.07 2.56
N ASP A 427 -11.33 -18.34 1.77
CA ASP A 427 -11.31 -18.47 0.30
C ASP A 427 -10.10 -19.32 -0.12
N SER A 428 -10.33 -20.62 -0.29
CA SER A 428 -9.26 -21.58 -0.65
C SER A 428 -8.65 -21.31 -2.03
N ALA A 429 -9.44 -20.78 -2.98
CA ALA A 429 -8.94 -20.41 -4.30
C ALA A 429 -7.99 -19.22 -4.20
N PHE A 430 -8.34 -18.21 -3.39
CA PHE A 430 -7.48 -17.05 -3.16
C PHE A 430 -6.20 -17.41 -2.39
N VAL A 431 -6.29 -18.27 -1.37
CA VAL A 431 -5.10 -18.77 -0.68
C VAL A 431 -4.18 -19.53 -1.64
N GLY A 432 -4.73 -20.36 -2.53
CA GLY A 432 -3.97 -21.04 -3.58
C GLY A 432 -3.26 -20.07 -4.54
N GLU A 433 -3.96 -19.01 -4.95
CA GLU A 433 -3.40 -17.93 -5.78
C GLU A 433 -2.22 -17.23 -5.05
N LEU A 434 -2.40 -16.85 -3.79
CA LEU A 434 -1.38 -16.18 -2.98
C LEU A 434 -0.16 -17.09 -2.72
N GLU A 435 -0.36 -18.37 -2.45
CA GLU A 435 0.75 -19.31 -2.24
C GLU A 435 1.54 -19.57 -3.53
N ALA A 436 0.88 -19.53 -4.69
CA ALA A 436 1.55 -19.62 -5.97
C ALA A 436 2.36 -18.33 -6.28
N LYS A 437 1.81 -17.14 -5.97
CA LYS A 437 2.55 -15.86 -6.02
C LYS A 437 3.74 -15.85 -5.04
N ARG A 438 3.57 -16.39 -3.83
CA ARG A 438 4.64 -16.57 -2.83
C ARG A 438 5.74 -17.49 -3.34
N SER A 439 5.37 -18.60 -3.99
CA SER A 439 6.29 -19.55 -4.58
C SER A 439 7.15 -18.91 -5.69
N TYR A 440 6.58 -18.03 -6.51
CA TYR A 440 7.32 -17.26 -7.51
C TYR A 440 8.41 -16.37 -6.89
N PHE A 441 8.07 -15.54 -5.90
CA PHE A 441 9.07 -14.69 -5.22
C PHE A 441 10.11 -15.50 -4.44
N ARG A 442 9.72 -16.66 -3.89
CA ARG A 442 10.66 -17.61 -3.28
C ARG A 442 11.65 -18.18 -4.30
N ALA A 443 11.20 -18.52 -5.51
CA ALA A 443 12.07 -18.96 -6.58
C ALA A 443 13.06 -17.86 -7.02
N LEU A 444 12.60 -16.61 -7.11
CA LEU A 444 13.47 -15.45 -7.37
C LEU A 444 14.52 -15.23 -6.27
N ARG A 445 14.16 -15.42 -5.00
CA ARG A 445 15.12 -15.39 -3.88
C ARG A 445 16.18 -16.49 -4.01
N CYS A 446 15.77 -17.72 -4.31
CA CYS A 446 16.72 -18.82 -4.52
C CYS A 446 17.63 -18.56 -5.74
N LEU A 447 17.10 -17.96 -6.81
CA LEU A 447 17.86 -17.56 -7.99
C LEU A 447 18.95 -16.53 -7.64
N THR A 448 18.64 -15.47 -6.88
CA THR A 448 19.62 -14.44 -6.52
C THR A 448 20.68 -14.95 -5.56
N ILE A 449 20.31 -15.79 -4.58
CA ILE A 449 21.28 -16.45 -3.70
C ILE A 449 22.16 -17.41 -4.51
N GLY A 450 21.60 -18.19 -5.45
CA GLY A 450 22.36 -19.08 -6.33
C GLY A 450 23.38 -18.32 -7.17
N ARG A 451 23.01 -17.15 -7.71
CA ARG A 451 23.94 -16.26 -8.43
C ARG A 451 25.08 -15.77 -7.55
N SER A 452 24.82 -15.47 -6.28
CA SER A 452 25.88 -15.06 -5.34
C SER A 452 26.90 -16.18 -5.11
N HIS A 453 26.46 -17.44 -4.99
CA HIS A 453 27.34 -18.60 -4.89
C HIS A 453 28.14 -18.84 -6.18
N GLY A 454 27.52 -18.59 -7.34
CA GLY A 454 28.18 -18.62 -8.63
C GLY A 454 29.34 -17.62 -8.74
N ILE A 455 29.12 -16.37 -8.31
CA ILE A 455 30.18 -15.33 -8.27
C ILE A 455 31.32 -15.72 -7.32
N LEU A 456 31.00 -16.43 -6.23
CA LEU A 456 31.99 -16.94 -5.26
C LEU A 456 32.70 -18.23 -5.72
N GLY A 457 32.41 -18.75 -6.91
CA GLY A 457 33.01 -19.99 -7.44
C GLY A 457 32.53 -21.28 -6.77
N LYS A 458 31.43 -21.24 -6.01
CA LYS A 458 30.85 -22.41 -5.33
C LYS A 458 29.78 -23.06 -6.21
N SER A 459 30.21 -23.72 -7.29
CA SER A 459 29.35 -24.25 -8.35
C SER A 459 28.33 -25.29 -7.87
N GLN A 460 28.71 -26.15 -6.92
CA GLN A 460 27.80 -27.16 -6.34
C GLN A 460 26.62 -26.54 -5.58
N ASN A 461 26.91 -25.53 -4.75
CA ASN A 461 25.87 -24.83 -3.99
C ASN A 461 24.96 -24.02 -4.90
N ALA A 462 25.53 -23.38 -5.93
CA ALA A 462 24.76 -22.66 -6.93
C ALA A 462 23.81 -23.61 -7.68
N LEU A 463 24.30 -24.78 -8.11
CA LEU A 463 23.47 -25.81 -8.77
C LEU A 463 22.31 -26.27 -7.88
N ALA A 464 22.57 -26.56 -6.61
CA ALA A 464 21.54 -26.99 -5.66
C ALA A 464 20.42 -25.95 -5.56
N LEU A 465 20.77 -24.67 -5.40
CA LEU A 465 19.81 -23.57 -5.31
C LEU A 465 19.02 -23.35 -6.61
N PHE A 466 19.67 -23.43 -7.78
CA PHE A 466 18.97 -23.30 -9.06
C PHE A 466 18.03 -24.48 -9.32
N SER A 467 18.42 -25.70 -8.96
CA SER A 467 17.55 -26.87 -9.09
C SER A 467 16.32 -26.78 -8.18
N GLN A 468 16.48 -26.28 -6.95
CA GLN A 468 15.38 -26.02 -6.04
C GLN A 468 14.46 -24.91 -6.56
N ALA A 469 15.03 -23.81 -7.05
CA ALA A 469 14.27 -22.71 -7.64
C ALA A 469 13.44 -23.18 -8.84
N LEU A 470 14.01 -24.03 -9.71
CA LEU A 470 13.29 -24.61 -10.87
C LEU A 470 12.12 -25.50 -10.43
N SER A 471 12.30 -26.31 -9.39
CA SER A 471 11.21 -27.14 -8.83
C SER A 471 10.07 -26.31 -8.25
N ILE A 472 10.38 -25.18 -7.61
CA ILE A 472 9.37 -24.26 -7.06
C ILE A 472 8.66 -23.51 -8.19
N ALA A 473 9.42 -22.99 -9.16
CA ALA A 473 8.89 -22.23 -10.29
C ALA A 473 7.95 -23.09 -11.16
N SER A 474 8.32 -24.34 -11.46
CA SER A 474 7.49 -25.23 -12.27
C SER A 474 6.17 -25.60 -11.60
N LYS A 475 6.17 -25.78 -10.28
CA LYS A 475 4.94 -25.96 -9.49
C LYS A 475 4.05 -24.71 -9.54
N SER A 476 4.63 -23.53 -9.37
CA SER A 476 3.87 -22.27 -9.43
C SER A 476 3.31 -21.98 -10.83
N ALA A 477 4.00 -22.38 -11.90
CA ALA A 477 3.56 -22.19 -13.28
C ALA A 477 2.27 -22.95 -13.59
N GLN A 478 2.08 -24.15 -13.01
CA GLN A 478 0.84 -24.92 -13.16
C GLN A 478 -0.35 -24.23 -12.50
N SER A 479 -0.14 -23.54 -11.38
CA SER A 479 -1.20 -22.83 -10.66
C SER A 479 -1.53 -21.45 -11.25
N LEU A 480 -0.59 -20.80 -11.95
CA LEU A 480 -0.76 -19.45 -12.53
C LEU A 480 -1.21 -19.43 -14.00
N GLN A 481 -1.48 -20.58 -14.62
CA GLN A 481 -1.86 -20.68 -16.04
C GLN A 481 -3.13 -19.89 -16.44
N SER A 482 -3.98 -19.54 -15.47
CA SER A 482 -5.21 -18.75 -15.68
C SER A 482 -5.07 -17.26 -15.37
N ALA A 483 -3.87 -16.77 -15.04
CA ALA A 483 -3.66 -15.36 -14.73
C ALA A 483 -3.76 -14.50 -16.00
N ILE A 484 -4.66 -13.51 -15.96
CA ILE A 484 -4.85 -12.51 -17.02
C ILE A 484 -3.73 -11.48 -16.92
N ASP A 485 -3.16 -11.09 -18.06
CA ASP A 485 -2.23 -9.96 -18.12
C ASP A 485 -3.01 -8.67 -17.80
N ILE A 486 -2.82 -8.14 -16.60
CA ILE A 486 -3.40 -6.87 -16.18
C ILE A 486 -2.46 -5.77 -16.69
N ASP A 487 -2.94 -4.97 -17.63
CA ASP A 487 -2.22 -3.80 -18.13
C ASP A 487 -2.28 -2.70 -17.05
N GLY A 488 -1.12 -2.35 -16.49
CA GLY A 488 -1.04 -1.41 -15.38
C GLY A 488 0.30 -1.44 -14.64
N PRO A 489 0.50 -0.53 -13.67
CA PRO A 489 1.70 -0.53 -12.84
C PRO A 489 1.87 -1.89 -12.12
N PRO A 490 3.11 -2.41 -12.02
CA PRO A 490 3.36 -3.68 -11.31
C PRO A 490 2.85 -3.60 -9.87
N ARG A 491 1.96 -4.52 -9.51
CA ARG A 491 1.44 -4.74 -8.16
C ARG A 491 1.80 -6.15 -7.69
N LEU A 492 0.87 -6.86 -7.04
CA LEU A 492 1.05 -8.26 -6.65
C LEU A 492 0.77 -9.25 -7.80
N ASP A 493 0.23 -8.79 -8.92
CA ASP A 493 -0.11 -9.64 -10.05
C ASP A 493 1.12 -9.99 -10.88
N ILE A 494 1.25 -11.28 -11.22
CA ILE A 494 2.39 -11.84 -11.95
C ILE A 494 1.86 -12.34 -13.27
N SER A 495 2.48 -11.92 -14.38
CA SER A 495 2.09 -12.39 -15.71
C SER A 495 2.56 -13.81 -15.97
N SER A 496 1.82 -14.55 -16.80
CA SER A 496 2.24 -15.89 -17.23
C SER A 496 3.59 -15.86 -17.97
N SER A 497 3.83 -14.78 -18.74
CA SER A 497 5.11 -14.53 -19.43
C SER A 497 6.31 -14.37 -18.49
N GLN A 498 6.12 -13.74 -17.32
CA GLN A 498 7.18 -13.60 -16.31
C GLN A 498 7.56 -14.94 -15.71
N VAL A 499 6.57 -15.79 -15.39
CA VAL A 499 6.81 -17.13 -14.84
C VAL A 499 7.56 -18.01 -15.85
N GLN A 500 7.15 -17.97 -17.12
CA GLN A 500 7.82 -18.72 -18.19
C GLN A 500 9.27 -18.23 -18.42
N SER A 501 9.49 -16.91 -18.35
CA SER A 501 10.83 -16.32 -18.48
C SER A 501 11.74 -16.70 -17.31
N LEU A 502 11.21 -16.75 -16.09
CA LEU A 502 11.94 -17.24 -14.93
C LEU A 502 12.30 -18.71 -15.09
N GLU A 503 11.36 -19.53 -15.57
CA GLU A 503 11.57 -20.96 -15.75
C GLU A 503 12.61 -21.25 -16.84
N SER A 504 12.61 -20.51 -17.94
CA SER A 504 13.60 -20.67 -19.02
C SER A 504 15.01 -20.27 -18.57
N GLU A 505 15.14 -19.13 -17.86
CA GLU A 505 16.41 -18.69 -17.27
C GLU A 505 16.93 -19.70 -16.24
N LEU A 506 16.05 -20.21 -15.37
CA LEU A 506 16.42 -21.24 -14.39
C LEU A 506 16.87 -22.54 -15.06
N ARG A 507 16.18 -23.00 -16.12
CA ARG A 507 16.62 -24.18 -16.89
C ARG A 507 18.00 -23.98 -17.50
N ALA A 508 18.25 -22.82 -18.10
CA ALA A 508 19.55 -22.49 -18.69
C ALA A 508 20.66 -22.49 -17.64
N LEU A 509 20.42 -21.87 -16.48
CA LEU A 509 21.38 -21.85 -15.37
C LEU A 509 21.61 -23.25 -14.78
N VAL A 510 20.57 -24.07 -14.60
CA VAL A 510 20.73 -25.45 -14.15
C VAL A 510 21.64 -26.23 -15.10
N MET A 511 21.38 -26.18 -16.41
CA MET A 511 22.23 -26.89 -17.39
C MET A 511 23.68 -26.40 -17.38
N LYS A 512 23.88 -25.07 -17.28
CA LYS A 512 25.21 -24.47 -17.19
C LYS A 512 25.99 -24.96 -15.97
N TYR A 513 25.37 -24.90 -14.78
CA TYR A 513 26.03 -25.30 -13.54
C TYR A 513 26.13 -26.82 -13.38
N GLN A 514 25.25 -27.60 -14.00
CA GLN A 514 25.46 -29.05 -14.16
C GLN A 514 26.75 -29.34 -14.93
N GLY A 515 26.94 -28.70 -16.09
CA GLY A 515 28.17 -28.84 -16.87
C GLY A 515 29.43 -28.37 -16.13
N LEU A 516 29.34 -27.29 -15.36
CA LEU A 516 30.45 -26.79 -14.56
C LEU A 516 30.82 -27.77 -13.44
N VAL A 517 29.83 -28.28 -12.71
CA VAL A 517 30.05 -29.25 -11.62
C VAL A 517 30.56 -30.58 -12.17
N THR A 518 30.10 -31.04 -13.33
CA THR A 518 30.65 -32.26 -13.95
C THR A 518 32.08 -32.05 -14.41
N LEU A 519 32.44 -30.89 -14.95
CA LEU A 519 33.82 -30.56 -15.31
C LEU A 519 34.73 -30.47 -14.08
N GLU A 520 34.27 -29.85 -12.98
CA GLU A 520 34.97 -29.85 -11.69
C GLU A 520 35.18 -31.27 -11.15
N LYS A 521 34.18 -32.15 -11.27
CA LYS A 521 34.31 -33.56 -10.87
C LYS A 521 35.29 -34.32 -11.77
N VAL A 522 35.21 -34.15 -13.08
CA VAL A 522 36.11 -34.83 -14.04
C VAL A 522 37.55 -34.35 -13.86
N SER A 523 37.78 -33.06 -13.63
CA SER A 523 39.11 -32.53 -13.33
C SER A 523 39.65 -33.01 -11.98
N ALA A 524 38.81 -33.06 -10.94
CA ALA A 524 39.18 -33.65 -9.66
C ALA A 524 39.49 -35.16 -9.77
N ASP A 525 38.69 -35.91 -10.53
CA ASP A 525 38.91 -37.32 -10.80
C ASP A 525 40.19 -37.54 -11.63
N ALA A 526 40.51 -36.66 -12.59
CA ALA A 526 41.74 -36.72 -13.36
C ALA A 526 42.97 -36.43 -12.48
N GLN A 527 42.87 -35.48 -11.55
CA GLN A 527 43.92 -35.22 -10.55
C GLN A 527 44.08 -36.41 -9.59
N ALA A 528 42.98 -37.00 -9.11
CA ALA A 528 42.99 -38.14 -8.20
C ALA A 528 43.46 -39.45 -8.87
N LYS A 529 43.16 -39.62 -10.16
CA LYS A 529 43.62 -40.75 -10.98
C LYS A 529 45.03 -40.56 -11.54
N SER A 530 45.73 -39.46 -11.22
CA SER A 530 47.16 -39.40 -11.52
C SER A 530 47.88 -40.42 -10.62
N PRO A 531 48.29 -41.58 -11.14
CA PRO A 531 49.08 -42.51 -10.34
C PRO A 531 50.39 -41.78 -10.06
N THR A 532 50.80 -41.71 -8.79
CA THR A 532 52.14 -41.29 -8.32
C THR A 532 53.09 -40.96 -9.47
N GLN A 533 53.13 -39.68 -9.82
CA GLN A 533 53.75 -39.19 -11.04
C GLN A 533 55.16 -39.80 -11.20
N GLN A 534 55.39 -40.55 -12.28
CA GLN A 534 56.76 -40.85 -12.70
C GLN A 534 57.49 -39.52 -12.92
N PRO A 535 58.80 -39.43 -12.59
CA PRO A 535 59.55 -38.19 -12.74
C PRO A 535 59.41 -37.65 -14.17
N ALA A 536 59.35 -36.33 -14.33
CA ALA A 536 59.08 -35.68 -15.63
C ALA A 536 60.00 -36.18 -16.76
N VAL A 537 61.25 -36.55 -16.44
CA VAL A 537 62.22 -37.16 -17.38
C VAL A 537 61.72 -38.45 -18.03
N GLU A 538 60.89 -39.26 -17.36
CA GLU A 538 60.35 -40.50 -17.92
C GLU A 538 59.12 -40.27 -18.80
N ARG A 539 58.47 -39.10 -18.66
CA ARG A 539 57.25 -38.71 -19.36
C ARG A 539 57.47 -37.63 -20.42
N LEU A 540 58.70 -37.50 -20.95
CA LEU A 540 59.03 -36.53 -22.01
C LEU A 540 58.22 -36.72 -23.31
N HIS A 541 57.62 -37.89 -23.50
CA HIS A 541 56.77 -38.20 -24.65
C HIS A 541 55.29 -37.86 -24.43
N GLU A 542 54.90 -37.46 -23.22
CA GLU A 542 53.52 -37.10 -22.85
C GLU A 542 53.39 -35.58 -22.73
N TYR A 543 52.36 -35.00 -23.32
CA TYR A 543 52.09 -33.57 -23.20
C TYR A 543 51.37 -33.26 -21.88
N ALA A 544 52.07 -32.66 -20.93
CA ALA A 544 51.59 -32.40 -19.57
C ALA A 544 50.99 -30.98 -19.35
N GLY A 545 50.38 -30.35 -20.37
CA GLY A 545 49.70 -29.05 -20.19
C GLY A 545 50.53 -27.94 -19.51
N ASP A 546 49.87 -26.98 -18.84
CA ASP A 546 50.47 -25.76 -18.25
C ASP A 546 51.05 -25.93 -16.83
N GLU A 547 50.84 -27.06 -16.14
CA GLU A 547 51.34 -27.29 -14.78
C GLU A 547 52.32 -28.47 -14.74
N ILE A 548 53.61 -28.18 -14.96
CA ILE A 548 54.70 -29.13 -14.72
C ILE A 548 55.00 -29.16 -13.21
N ASP A 549 54.92 -30.33 -12.57
CA ASP A 549 55.32 -30.49 -11.17
C ASP A 549 56.84 -30.34 -11.03
N LEU A 550 57.28 -29.13 -10.63
CA LEU A 550 58.69 -28.80 -10.41
C LEU A 550 59.33 -29.57 -9.24
N LYS A 551 58.54 -30.23 -8.39
CA LYS A 551 59.06 -31.00 -7.25
C LYS A 551 59.49 -32.42 -7.64
N ASN A 552 59.02 -32.94 -8.78
CA ASN A 552 59.25 -34.31 -9.22
C ASN A 552 59.77 -34.37 -10.67
N LEU A 553 60.82 -33.59 -10.95
CA LEU A 553 61.45 -33.52 -12.27
C LEU A 553 62.31 -34.75 -12.57
N VAL A 554 63.13 -35.14 -11.59
CA VAL A 554 64.13 -36.22 -11.67
C VAL A 554 64.15 -36.96 -10.33
N PRO A 555 64.33 -38.28 -10.30
CA PRO A 555 64.51 -38.98 -9.04
C PRO A 555 65.85 -38.56 -8.41
N TYR A 556 65.79 -37.85 -7.27
CA TYR A 556 66.95 -37.41 -6.50
C TYR A 556 66.86 -37.92 -5.05
N PRO A 557 67.89 -38.59 -4.51
CA PRO A 557 69.17 -38.93 -5.14
C PRO A 557 69.03 -39.95 -6.28
N PRO A 558 69.94 -39.94 -7.29
CA PRO A 558 69.85 -40.82 -8.44
C PRO A 558 69.88 -42.29 -8.00
N GLN A 559 68.84 -43.04 -8.39
CA GLN A 559 68.77 -44.46 -8.12
C GLN A 559 69.60 -45.24 -9.15
N MET A 560 70.49 -46.12 -8.68
CA MET A 560 71.28 -46.98 -9.55
C MET A 560 70.36 -47.92 -10.33
N ARG A 561 70.33 -47.76 -11.66
CA ARG A 561 69.58 -48.63 -12.57
C ARG A 561 70.56 -49.49 -13.37
N PRO A 562 70.32 -50.80 -13.53
CA PRO A 562 71.13 -51.63 -14.41
C PRO A 562 70.94 -51.19 -15.85
N VAL A 563 71.99 -50.67 -16.47
CA VAL A 563 72.01 -50.35 -17.90
C VAL A 563 72.72 -51.50 -18.62
N PRO A 564 72.09 -52.16 -19.61
CA PRO A 564 72.78 -53.19 -20.37
C PRO A 564 73.96 -52.54 -21.12
N VAL A 565 75.16 -53.09 -20.94
CA VAL A 565 76.43 -52.57 -21.50
C VAL A 565 76.43 -52.59 -23.04
N LYS A 566 75.45 -53.27 -23.66
CA LYS A 566 75.26 -53.32 -25.11
C LYS A 566 73.76 -53.43 -25.43
N PRO A 567 73.14 -52.45 -26.10
CA PRO A 567 71.78 -52.62 -26.62
C PRO A 567 71.78 -53.79 -27.60
N LEU A 568 70.75 -54.63 -27.54
CA LEU A 568 70.62 -55.78 -28.43
C LEU A 568 70.31 -55.28 -29.84
N PHE A 569 71.35 -55.01 -30.62
CA PHE A 569 71.22 -54.58 -32.02
C PHE A 569 71.13 -55.83 -32.89
N LEU A 570 69.92 -56.15 -33.33
CA LEU A 570 69.69 -57.21 -34.31
C LEU A 570 69.77 -56.59 -35.70
N ASP A 571 70.71 -57.05 -36.51
CA ASP A 571 70.78 -56.65 -37.91
C ASP A 571 69.65 -57.32 -38.70
N VAL A 572 68.51 -56.63 -38.76
CA VAL A 572 67.33 -57.11 -39.47
C VAL A 572 67.53 -57.10 -40.98
N ALA A 573 68.54 -56.39 -41.50
CA ALA A 573 68.83 -56.30 -42.93
C ALA A 573 69.32 -57.64 -43.49
N TRP A 574 69.96 -58.47 -42.66
CA TRP A 574 70.39 -59.82 -43.04
C TRP A 574 69.22 -60.71 -43.51
N ASN A 575 68.03 -60.54 -42.91
CA ASN A 575 66.84 -61.30 -43.31
C ASN A 575 66.33 -60.96 -44.72
N TYR A 576 66.79 -59.83 -45.29
CA TYR A 576 66.41 -59.38 -46.61
C TYR A 576 67.47 -59.69 -47.68
N ILE A 577 68.58 -60.35 -47.31
CA ILE A 577 69.57 -60.83 -48.27
C ILE A 577 69.08 -62.17 -48.83
N GLN A 578 68.50 -62.14 -50.03
CA GLN A 578 68.17 -63.33 -50.80
C GLN A 578 69.15 -63.46 -51.98
N TYR A 579 69.65 -64.67 -52.23
CA TYR A 579 70.42 -64.94 -53.44
C TYR A 579 69.48 -64.88 -54.65
N PRO A 580 69.85 -64.23 -55.77
CA PRO A 580 69.09 -64.33 -57.00
C PRO A 580 69.16 -65.79 -57.47
N GLU A 581 68.04 -66.50 -57.45
CA GLU A 581 67.96 -67.84 -58.02
C GLU A 581 68.25 -67.75 -59.52
N GLU A 582 69.35 -68.37 -59.97
CA GLU A 582 69.68 -68.50 -61.38
C GLU A 582 68.61 -69.36 -62.06
N GLY A 583 67.94 -68.74 -63.04
CA GLY A 583 66.61 -69.14 -63.46
C GLY A 583 66.45 -70.52 -64.10
N LYS A 584 65.26 -71.08 -63.90
CA LYS A 584 64.44 -71.67 -64.98
C LYS A 584 62.99 -71.19 -64.84
N PRO A 585 62.34 -70.80 -65.95
CA PRO A 585 61.02 -70.19 -65.93
C PRO A 585 59.95 -71.27 -65.79
N GLY A 586 59.06 -71.09 -64.82
CA GLY A 586 57.81 -71.86 -64.72
C GLY A 586 57.61 -72.51 -63.35
N ALA A 587 56.76 -71.85 -62.56
CA ALA A 587 56.00 -72.33 -61.39
C ALA A 587 56.31 -71.58 -60.08
N ALA A 588 55.67 -70.42 -59.88
CA ALA A 588 55.32 -69.91 -58.55
C ALA A 588 54.27 -68.78 -58.63
N ALA A 589 53.17 -69.01 -59.33
CA ALA A 589 51.92 -68.30 -59.05
C ALA A 589 51.26 -68.96 -57.82
N ALA A 590 51.81 -68.76 -56.62
CA ALA A 590 51.20 -69.18 -55.34
C ALA A 590 51.97 -68.66 -54.12
N ALA A 591 51.94 -67.34 -53.86
CA ALA A 591 52.25 -66.80 -52.52
C ALA A 591 51.82 -65.33 -52.30
N THR A 592 51.19 -64.68 -53.28
CA THR A 592 50.58 -63.35 -53.10
C THR A 592 49.07 -63.46 -52.90
N THR A 593 48.63 -64.01 -51.76
CA THR A 593 47.24 -63.85 -51.27
C THR A 593 47.14 -64.20 -49.77
N ALA A 594 47.71 -63.36 -48.90
CA ALA A 594 47.32 -63.32 -47.48
C ALA A 594 47.28 -61.89 -46.91
N ALA A 595 47.32 -60.88 -47.79
CA ALA A 595 47.13 -59.49 -47.44
C ALA A 595 46.04 -58.93 -48.36
N ALA A 596 44.94 -58.47 -47.75
CA ALA A 596 43.80 -57.77 -48.36
C ALA A 596 42.77 -58.62 -49.13
N ALA A 597 41.76 -59.15 -48.42
CA ALA A 597 40.32 -59.04 -48.76
C ALA A 597 39.48 -60.12 -48.04
N ALA A 598 39.04 -59.84 -46.82
CA ALA A 598 37.85 -60.49 -46.24
C ALA A 598 37.09 -59.44 -45.40
N ALA A 599 36.41 -58.55 -46.12
CA ALA A 599 35.40 -57.67 -45.57
C ALA A 599 34.04 -58.10 -46.16
N ALA A 600 33.15 -58.67 -45.34
CA ALA A 600 31.68 -58.61 -45.48
C ALA A 600 30.98 -59.35 -44.30
N ALA A 601 30.03 -58.67 -43.66
CA ALA A 601 29.27 -59.02 -42.45
C ALA A 601 28.06 -59.99 -42.73
N PRO A 602 27.18 -60.42 -41.77
CA PRO A 602 26.35 -59.54 -40.91
C PRO A 602 26.03 -60.04 -39.46
N LEU A 603 25.22 -59.21 -38.78
CA LEU A 603 24.72 -59.24 -37.40
C LEU A 603 23.97 -60.52 -36.95
N ALA A 604 24.06 -60.84 -35.65
CA ALA A 604 22.93 -61.33 -34.84
C ALA A 604 23.17 -61.11 -33.32
N THR A 605 22.05 -60.87 -32.64
CA THR A 605 21.81 -60.35 -31.28
C THR A 605 21.81 -61.39 -30.16
N SER A 606 21.69 -60.88 -28.92
CA SER A 606 21.05 -61.44 -27.69
C SER A 606 21.77 -62.63 -27.02
N GLU A 607 22.25 -62.55 -25.78
CA GLU A 607 21.59 -62.41 -24.45
C GLU A 607 21.89 -63.69 -23.66
N GLY A 608 22.23 -63.53 -22.37
CA GLY A 608 21.74 -64.43 -21.32
C GLY A 608 22.66 -65.56 -20.84
N ALA A 609 23.03 -65.45 -19.56
CA ALA A 609 23.10 -66.52 -18.54
C ALA A 609 24.20 -67.59 -18.68
N GLU A 610 24.83 -68.14 -17.64
CA GLU A 610 25.03 -67.89 -16.21
C GLU A 610 25.94 -69.05 -15.73
N GLN A 611 26.57 -68.90 -14.56
CA GLN A 611 27.11 -69.97 -13.68
C GLN A 611 28.56 -70.49 -13.87
N GLU A 612 29.38 -70.10 -12.88
CA GLU A 612 30.58 -70.76 -12.30
C GLU A 612 30.26 -72.19 -11.75
N PRO A 613 31.18 -72.92 -11.05
CA PRO A 613 32.65 -72.82 -10.89
C PRO A 613 33.37 -74.17 -11.12
N GLU A 614 34.71 -74.20 -11.19
CA GLU A 614 35.48 -75.25 -10.49
C GLU A 614 36.97 -74.90 -10.29
N GLU A 615 37.43 -75.20 -9.07
CA GLU A 615 38.76 -74.97 -8.53
C GLU A 615 39.82 -75.94 -9.10
N LYS A 616 41.09 -75.51 -9.26
CA LYS A 616 42.22 -75.92 -8.39
C LYS A 616 43.61 -75.58 -8.94
N LYS A 617 44.45 -75.17 -7.97
CA LYS A 617 45.90 -75.40 -7.80
C LYS A 617 46.90 -74.58 -8.63
N GLY A 618 47.39 -73.52 -7.99
CA GLY A 618 48.69 -73.58 -7.30
C GLY A 618 49.95 -73.77 -8.16
N GLY A 619 50.73 -72.70 -8.32
CA GLY A 619 52.05 -72.76 -8.92
C GLY A 619 52.88 -71.49 -8.72
N ARG A 620 53.30 -71.20 -7.48
CA ARG A 620 54.44 -70.32 -7.21
C ARG A 620 55.69 -70.93 -7.86
N ARG A 621 56.38 -70.20 -8.73
CA ARG A 621 57.81 -70.45 -9.02
C ARG A 621 58.60 -69.18 -8.69
N GLY A 622 59.12 -69.18 -7.46
CA GLY A 622 60.16 -68.26 -7.01
C GLY A 622 61.48 -68.60 -7.70
N TRP A 623 62.20 -67.55 -8.07
CA TRP A 623 63.50 -67.60 -8.72
C TRP A 623 64.60 -67.56 -7.64
N PHE A 624 65.37 -68.65 -7.60
CA PHE A 624 66.72 -68.86 -7.06
C PHE A 624 67.22 -68.00 -5.88
N GLY A 625 67.44 -68.68 -4.74
CA GLY A 625 68.50 -68.35 -3.81
C GLY A 625 69.72 -69.23 -4.07
N PHE A 626 70.91 -68.64 -4.00
CA PHE A 626 72.13 -69.29 -3.53
C PHE A 626 73.06 -68.20 -3.01
N GLY A 627 73.32 -68.25 -1.70
CA GLY A 627 74.36 -67.46 -1.06
C GLY A 627 75.67 -68.24 -1.01
N ARG A 628 76.77 -67.51 -1.05
CA ARG A 628 77.85 -67.56 -0.07
C ARG A 628 78.49 -66.18 0.03
#